data_AF-A0A5E9ATD9-F1
#
_entry.id   AF-A0A5E9ATD9-F1
#
_cell.length_a   1.000
_cell.length_b   1.000
_cell.length_c   1.000
_cell.angle_alpha   90.00
_cell.angle_beta   90.00
_cell.angle_gamma   90.00
#
_symmetry.space_group_name_H-M   'P 1'
#
loop_
_entity.id
_entity.type
_entity.pdbx_description
1 polymer ?
#
loop_
_entity_poly.entity_id
_entity_poly.type
_entity_poly.pdbx_seq_one_letter_code
_entity_poly.pdbx_strand_id
1 'polypeptide(L)'
;MLGRFWVSKRGNFAVATAVAMVPLMLGLAASIDLIGTSDDAAQLQNSLDAAGLAMGTKYQPGMSAADLQQLGQTFFAANMSAADAQEL
;
A
#
# COMPACT_ATOMS: atom_id res chain seq x y z
N MET A 1 -1.60 0.81 47.12
CA MET A 1 -0.41 1.17 46.30
C MET A 1 -0.81 1.79 44.97
N LEU A 2 -1.74 1.19 44.21
CA LEU A 2 -2.27 1.75 42.95
C LEU A 2 -2.84 3.18 43.08
N GLY A 3 -3.62 3.49 44.12
CA GLY A 3 -4.17 4.85 44.29
C GLY A 3 -3.11 5.94 44.55
N ARG A 4 -1.99 5.61 45.20
CA ARG A 4 -0.90 6.57 45.48
C ARG A 4 0.00 6.80 44.27
N PHE A 5 0.04 5.81 43.37
CA PHE A 5 0.67 5.90 42.06
C PHE A 5 -0.12 6.81 41.11
N TRP A 6 -1.46 6.66 41.08
CA TRP A 6 -2.35 7.52 40.28
C TRP A 6 -2.30 9.01 40.65
N VAL A 7 -2.10 9.33 41.94
CA VAL A 7 -2.00 10.73 42.42
C VAL A 7 -0.60 11.33 42.24
N SER A 8 0.43 10.52 41.99
CA SER A 8 1.82 10.97 41.90
C SER A 8 2.18 11.55 40.52
N LYS A 9 2.01 12.87 40.35
CA LYS A 9 2.32 13.60 39.09
C LYS A 9 3.78 13.53 38.61
N ARG A 10 4.75 13.30 39.51
CA ARG A 10 6.20 13.30 39.18
C ARG A 10 6.77 11.93 38.78
N GLY A 11 6.20 10.82 39.26
CA GLY A 11 6.70 9.46 39.01
C GLY A 11 5.86 8.64 38.01
N ASN A 12 4.63 9.08 37.74
CA ASN A 12 3.69 8.35 36.89
C ASN A 12 3.72 8.78 35.41
N PHE A 13 4.53 9.78 35.04
CA PHE A 13 4.60 10.24 33.65
C PHE A 13 5.08 9.13 32.71
N ALA A 14 6.17 8.44 33.05
CA ALA A 14 6.71 7.38 32.20
C ALA A 14 5.70 6.23 31.95
N VAL A 15 4.94 5.83 32.97
CA VAL A 15 3.94 4.77 32.84
C VAL A 15 2.69 5.27 32.11
N ALA A 16 2.22 6.48 32.40
CA ALA A 16 1.13 7.09 31.65
C ALA A 16 1.49 7.25 30.16
N THR A 17 2.71 7.67 29.85
CA THR A 17 3.24 7.72 28.49
C THR A 17 3.30 6.33 27.88
N ALA A 18 3.85 5.32 28.57
CA ALA A 18 3.92 3.96 28.05
C ALA A 18 2.53 3.39 27.71
N VAL A 19 1.54 3.62 28.57
CA VAL A 19 0.15 3.21 28.33
C VAL A 19 -0.46 3.99 27.16
N ALA A 20 -0.24 5.30 27.09
CA ALA A 20 -0.74 6.14 26.00
C ALA A 20 -0.09 5.80 24.65
N MET A 21 1.16 5.35 24.63
CA MET A 21 1.88 4.97 23.42
C MET A 21 1.26 3.74 22.73
N VAL A 22 0.60 2.85 23.46
CA VAL A 22 -0.04 1.65 22.87
C VAL A 22 -1.12 2.01 21.84
N PRO A 23 -2.20 2.73 22.18
CA PRO A 23 -3.21 3.12 21.19
C PRO A 23 -2.67 4.09 20.13
N LEU A 24 -1.70 4.95 20.48
CA LEU A 24 -1.06 5.85 19.50
C LEU A 24 -0.32 5.07 18.43
N MET A 25 0.51 4.10 18.81
CA MET A 25 1.24 3.26 17.86
C MET A 25 0.31 2.35 17.06
N LEU A 26 -0.74 1.82 17.68
CA LEU A 26 -1.76 1.05 16.95
C LEU A 26 -2.46 1.90 15.89
N GLY A 27 -2.84 3.15 16.21
CA GLY A 27 -3.45 4.06 15.25
C GLY A 27 -2.50 4.42 14.11
N LEU A 28 -1.21 4.64 14.40
CA LEU A 28 -0.19 4.90 13.40
C LEU A 28 0.02 3.69 12.47
N ALA A 29 0.23 2.51 13.03
CA ALA A 29 0.42 1.28 12.24
C ALA A 29 -0.79 1.00 11.34
N ALA A 30 -2.01 1.08 11.89
CA ALA A 30 -3.23 0.86 11.11
C ALA A 30 -3.38 1.88 9.96
N SER A 31 -2.96 3.13 10.18
CA SER A 31 -3.02 4.16 9.14
C SER A 31 -2.02 3.88 8.03
N ILE A 32 -0.79 3.47 8.38
CA ILE A 32 0.24 3.11 7.41
C ILE A 32 -0.20 1.90 6.58
N ASP A 33 -0.71 0.85 7.22
CA ASP A 33 -1.17 -0.36 6.52
C ASP A 33 -2.32 -0.04 5.55
N LEU A 34 -3.26 0.81 5.97
CA LEU A 34 -4.38 1.23 5.13
C LEU A 34 -3.91 2.01 3.90
N ILE A 35 -2.99 2.96 4.08
CA ILE A 35 -2.43 3.76 2.99
C ILE A 35 -1.64 2.86 2.03
N GLY A 36 -0.73 2.03 2.54
CA GLY A 36 0.06 1.11 1.72
C GLY A 36 -0.82 0.18 0.90
N THR A 37 -1.84 -0.43 1.51
CA THR A 37 -2.79 -1.30 0.78
C THR A 37 -3.56 -0.53 -0.32
N SER A 38 -3.89 0.74 -0.05
CA SER A 38 -4.60 1.58 -1.02
C SER A 38 -3.69 1.96 -2.19
N ASP A 39 -2.42 2.24 -1.90
CA ASP A 39 -1.40 2.56 -2.91
C ASP A 39 -1.10 1.32 -3.77
N ASP A 40 -0.92 0.13 -3.19
CA ASP A 40 -0.77 -1.14 -3.91
C ASP A 40 -1.93 -1.39 -4.88
N ALA A 41 -3.17 -1.19 -4.41
CA ALA A 41 -4.37 -1.36 -5.23
C ALA A 41 -4.41 -0.36 -6.39
N ALA A 42 -4.02 0.90 -6.15
CA ALA A 42 -3.96 1.93 -7.18
C ALA A 42 -2.89 1.62 -8.23
N GLN A 43 -1.71 1.15 -7.81
CA GLN A 43 -0.62 0.75 -8.70
C GLN A 43 -1.03 -0.45 -9.57
N LEU A 44 -1.69 -1.44 -8.97
CA LEU A 44 -2.24 -2.60 -9.69
C LEU A 44 -3.26 -2.17 -10.74
N GLN A 45 -4.21 -1.30 -10.36
CA GLN A 45 -5.23 -0.80 -11.27
C GLN A 45 -4.63 -0.01 -12.43
N ASN A 46 -3.70 0.90 -12.15
CA ASN A 46 -3.01 1.67 -13.18
C ASN A 46 -2.25 0.76 -14.17
N SER A 47 -1.61 -0.29 -13.66
CA SER A 47 -0.89 -1.26 -14.49
C SER A 47 -1.82 -2.08 -15.39
N LEU A 48 -3.00 -2.45 -14.89
CA LEU A 48 -4.05 -3.11 -15.68
C LEU A 48 -4.63 -2.18 -16.74
N ASP A 49 -4.87 -0.90 -16.40
CA ASP A 49 -5.35 0.10 -17.35
C ASP A 49 -4.34 0.34 -18.48
N ALA A 50 -3.05 0.45 -18.15
CA ALA A 50 -1.99 0.56 -19.14
C ALA A 50 -1.93 -0.66 -20.07
N ALA A 51 -2.07 -1.87 -19.52
CA ALA A 51 -2.15 -3.10 -20.31
C ALA A 51 -3.39 -3.12 -21.23
N GLY A 52 -4.55 -2.72 -20.71
CA GLY A 52 -5.79 -2.61 -21.48
C GLY A 52 -5.70 -1.60 -22.62
N LEU A 53 -5.15 -0.41 -22.34
CA LEU A 53 -4.89 0.62 -23.35
C LEU A 53 -3.91 0.14 -24.42
N ALA A 54 -2.84 -0.57 -24.02
CA ALA A 54 -1.88 -1.12 -24.97
C ALA A 54 -2.52 -2.18 -25.88
N MET A 55 -3.26 -3.13 -25.31
CA MET A 55 -4.00 -4.13 -26.09
C MET A 55 -4.99 -3.46 -27.05
N GLY A 56 -5.78 -2.50 -26.58
CA GLY A 56 -6.78 -1.81 -27.39
C GLY A 56 -6.19 -0.97 -28.53
N THR A 57 -5.03 -0.33 -28.30
CA THR A 57 -4.40 0.56 -29.30
C THR A 57 -3.47 -0.15 -30.27
N LYS A 58 -2.90 -1.30 -29.87
CA LYS A 58 -1.97 -2.07 -30.70
C LYS A 58 -2.62 -3.29 -31.36
N TYR A 59 -3.88 -3.60 -31.04
CA TYR A 59 -4.64 -4.65 -31.70
C TYR A 59 -4.64 -4.47 -33.22
N GLN A 60 -4.49 -5.58 -33.94
CA GLN A 60 -4.56 -5.64 -35.40
C GLN A 60 -5.39 -6.86 -35.81
N PRO A 61 -6.17 -6.77 -36.90
CA PRO A 61 -6.88 -7.92 -37.44
C PRO A 61 -5.91 -9.07 -37.74
N GLY A 62 -6.22 -10.28 -37.25
CA GLY A 62 -5.39 -11.47 -37.43
C GLY A 62 -4.39 -11.73 -36.30
N MET A 63 -4.27 -10.81 -35.33
CA MET A 63 -3.48 -11.05 -34.11
C MET A 63 -4.14 -12.15 -33.27
N SER A 64 -3.35 -13.10 -32.77
CA SER A 64 -3.89 -14.18 -31.94
C SER A 64 -4.22 -13.68 -30.53
N ALA A 65 -5.10 -14.39 -29.82
CA ALA A 65 -5.37 -14.11 -28.42
C ALA A 65 -4.10 -14.23 -27.55
N ALA A 66 -3.19 -15.13 -27.91
CA ALA A 66 -1.91 -15.31 -27.21
C ALA A 66 -0.99 -14.09 -27.40
N ASP A 67 -0.90 -13.55 -28.62
CA ASP A 67 -0.10 -12.36 -28.90
C ASP A 67 -0.64 -11.13 -28.15
N LEU A 68 -1.96 -10.97 -28.09
CA LEU A 68 -2.59 -9.91 -27.32
C LEU A 68 -2.38 -10.07 -25.82
N GLN A 69 -2.50 -11.30 -25.30
CA GLN A 69 -2.23 -11.58 -23.90
C GLN A 69 -0.77 -11.27 -23.55
N GLN A 70 0.18 -11.68 -24.40
CA GLN A 70 1.60 -11.39 -24.20
C GLN A 70 1.89 -9.90 -24.22
N LEU A 71 1.25 -9.15 -25.13
CA LEU A 71 1.33 -7.70 -25.16
C LEU A 71 0.82 -7.08 -23.85
N GLY A 72 -0.38 -7.47 -23.41
CA GLY A 72 -0.96 -6.99 -22.14
C GLY A 72 -0.05 -7.30 -20.95
N GLN A 73 0.48 -8.52 -20.87
CA GLN A 73 1.42 -8.93 -19.82
C GLN A 73 2.70 -8.10 -19.82
N THR A 74 3.22 -7.75 -21.00
CA THR A 74 4.44 -6.92 -21.12
C THR A 74 4.21 -5.53 -20.53
N PHE A 75 3.09 -4.89 -20.88
CA PHE A 75 2.76 -3.56 -20.35
C PHE A 75 2.42 -3.62 -18.86
N PHE A 76 1.67 -4.62 -18.42
CA PHE A 76 1.37 -4.82 -17.00
C PHE A 76 2.65 -4.96 -16.17
N ALA A 77 3.54 -5.87 -16.54
CA ALA A 77 4.78 -6.13 -15.80
C ALA A 77 5.73 -4.92 -15.80
N ALA A 78 5.81 -4.19 -16.92
CA ALA A 78 6.63 -2.99 -16.99
C ALA A 78 6.09 -1.88 -16.07
N ASN A 79 4.78 -1.68 -16.00
CA ASN A 79 4.19 -0.68 -15.11
C ASN A 79 4.30 -1.10 -13.65
N MET A 80 4.13 -2.38 -13.32
CA MET A 80 4.34 -2.86 -11.94
C MET A 80 5.79 -2.70 -11.50
N SER A 81 6.75 -3.07 -12.36
CA SER A 81 8.17 -2.87 -12.03
C SER A 81 8.55 -1.41 -11.84
N ALA A 82 7.90 -0.48 -12.55
CA ALA A 82 8.11 0.95 -12.36
C ALA A 82 7.48 1.44 -11.05
N ALA A 83 6.31 0.91 -10.69
CA ALA A 83 5.62 1.24 -9.46
C ALA A 83 6.41 0.75 -8.23
N ASP A 84 6.88 -0.51 -8.25
CA ASP A 84 7.75 -1.09 -7.22
C ASP A 84 9.03 -0.25 -7.00
N ALA A 85 9.65 0.23 -8.08
CA ALA A 85 10.85 1.06 -8.00
C ALA A 85 10.61 2.44 -7.37
N GLN A 86 9.35 2.91 -7.36
CA GLN A 86 8.94 4.20 -6.79
C GLN A 86 8.75 4.12 -5.27
N GLU A 87 8.59 2.92 -4.71
CA GLU A 87 8.44 2.69 -3.27
C GLU A 87 9.76 2.59 -2.50
N LEU A 88 10.89 2.46 -3.21
CA LEU A 88 12.25 2.35 -2.65
C LEU A 88 12.88 3.73 -2.35
#